data_AF-G2QLJ3-F1
#
_entry.id   AF-G2QLJ3-F1
#
_cell.length_a   1.000
_cell.length_b   1.000
_cell.length_c   1.000
_cell.angle_alpha   90.00
_cell.angle_beta   90.00
_cell.angle_gamma   90.00
#
_symmetry.space_group_name_H-M   'P 1'
#
loop_
_entity.id
_entity.type
_entity.pdbx_description
1 polymer ?
#
loop_
_entity_poly.entity_id
_entity_poly.type
_entity_poly.pdbx_seq_one_letter_code
_entity_poly.pdbx_strand_id
1 'polypeptide(L)'
;MAPSTIAALLVGAAVSSACTIPTEPLGNNITYPFRAQVQNASRPEVHNKYMNLFEAGGGDRHLFIGPVGVPTYDLTLVAGVINHVPNGVRAVIGGEYSEIDHTTKMFMTGRDDPRAIFQPTYACNPVTDGLQIELRFVTWQGQPEGGHICVRSSFDGSHEFRYSPPGNRLIDVNRECIKVTLVVMPTTDLPPPGTSTTLSTSTTSARPTSTSSSTATSTSTPTGLPTPAPFTDLTDLGFRFVGCAPEERWTDDGAFRTLPDATESSDDMTNQRCVAFCAERGFRYAGTEWRRECWCGDEVAPTRRPATTLESLARCDDGYLCTGDPAQNCGGDAWLSLYERCEEGEACENEVFT
;
A
#
# COMPACT_ATOMS: atom_id res chain seq x y z
N MET A 1 4.07 73.15 -0.77
CA MET A 1 2.67 72.69 -0.98
C MET A 1 2.66 71.83 -2.23
N ALA A 2 2.56 70.51 -2.07
CA ALA A 2 2.29 69.55 -3.13
C ALA A 2 1.39 68.46 -2.49
N PRO A 3 0.25 68.10 -3.10
CA PRO A 3 -0.74 67.25 -2.44
C PRO A 3 -0.33 65.78 -2.53
N SER A 4 -0.44 65.08 -1.41
CA SER A 4 -0.25 63.64 -1.32
C SER A 4 -1.52 62.94 -1.85
N THR A 5 -1.42 62.31 -3.02
CA THR A 5 -2.48 61.45 -3.56
C THR A 5 -2.41 60.07 -2.91
N ILE A 6 -3.34 59.80 -2.00
CA ILE A 6 -3.61 58.45 -1.48
C ILE A 6 -4.31 57.66 -2.58
N ALA A 7 -3.62 56.70 -3.18
CA ALA A 7 -4.23 55.71 -4.05
C ALA A 7 -4.94 54.66 -3.18
N ALA A 8 -6.27 54.70 -3.14
CA ALA A 8 -7.07 53.63 -2.55
C ALA A 8 -6.99 52.40 -3.46
N LEU A 9 -6.21 51.39 -3.04
CA LEU A 9 -6.26 50.07 -3.64
C LEU A 9 -7.62 49.45 -3.29
N LEU A 10 -8.55 49.45 -4.24
CA LEU A 10 -9.75 48.61 -4.21
C LEU A 10 -9.30 47.15 -4.27
N VAL A 11 -9.20 46.50 -3.12
CA VAL A 11 -9.16 45.04 -3.05
C VAL A 11 -10.56 44.55 -3.44
N GLY A 12 -10.72 44.21 -4.71
CA GLY A 12 -11.87 43.42 -5.14
C GLY A 12 -11.82 42.09 -4.41
N ALA A 13 -12.73 41.88 -3.45
CA ALA A 13 -12.98 40.56 -2.91
C ALA A 13 -13.50 39.70 -4.07
N ALA A 14 -12.68 38.77 -4.55
CA ALA A 14 -13.14 37.73 -5.45
C ALA A 14 -14.23 36.96 -4.71
N VAL A 15 -15.48 37.10 -5.15
CA VAL A 15 -16.59 36.28 -4.69
C VAL A 15 -16.32 34.89 -5.26
N SER A 16 -15.72 33.99 -4.48
CA SER A 16 -15.62 32.59 -4.86
C SER A 16 -17.04 32.04 -4.93
N SER A 17 -17.54 31.79 -6.13
CA SER A 17 -18.87 31.21 -6.32
C SER A 17 -18.83 29.74 -5.93
N ALA A 18 -18.96 29.47 -4.63
CA ALA A 18 -19.23 28.14 -4.13
C ALA A 18 -20.48 27.59 -4.84
N CYS A 19 -20.47 26.29 -5.13
CA CYS A 19 -21.61 25.56 -5.66
C CYS A 19 -22.91 25.83 -4.88
N THR A 20 -24.06 25.65 -5.55
CA THR A 20 -25.36 25.71 -4.86
C THR A 20 -25.60 24.39 -4.12
N ILE A 21 -25.66 24.45 -2.79
CA ILE A 21 -25.91 23.31 -1.92
C ILE A 21 -27.43 23.04 -1.84
N PRO A 22 -27.91 21.83 -2.15
CA PRO A 22 -29.30 21.45 -1.93
C PRO A 22 -29.71 21.57 -0.45
N THR A 23 -30.94 22.00 -0.20
CA THR A 23 -31.47 22.18 1.16
C THR A 23 -31.99 20.89 1.79
N GLU A 24 -32.39 19.92 0.95
CA GLU A 24 -32.84 18.62 1.44
C GLU A 24 -31.64 17.80 1.92
N PRO A 25 -31.65 17.33 3.18
CA PRO A 25 -30.54 16.57 3.72
C PRO A 25 -30.45 15.19 3.07
N LEU A 26 -29.22 14.70 2.92
CA LEU A 26 -28.99 13.33 2.48
C LEU A 26 -29.35 12.34 3.60
N GLY A 27 -29.96 11.22 3.22
CA GLY A 27 -30.11 10.08 4.11
C GLY A 27 -28.76 9.47 4.50
N ASN A 28 -28.78 8.56 5.47
CA ASN A 28 -27.59 7.83 5.93
C ASN A 28 -27.27 6.57 5.09
N ASN A 29 -27.87 6.44 3.91
CA ASN A 29 -27.64 5.32 3.00
C ASN A 29 -27.22 5.83 1.62
N ILE A 30 -26.25 5.15 1.02
CA ILE A 30 -25.86 5.32 -0.38
C ILE A 30 -25.98 3.95 -1.02
N THR A 31 -26.97 3.81 -1.90
CA THR A 31 -27.44 2.53 -2.44
C THR A 31 -26.76 2.14 -3.75
N TYR A 32 -25.96 3.02 -4.33
CA TYR A 32 -25.15 2.74 -5.51
C TYR A 32 -23.68 2.50 -5.10
N PRO A 33 -22.95 1.66 -5.85
CA PRO A 33 -21.53 1.41 -5.59
C PRO A 33 -20.69 2.67 -5.86
N PHE A 34 -19.79 2.97 -4.93
CA PHE A 34 -18.90 4.13 -5.03
C PHE A 34 -17.46 3.78 -4.63
N ARG A 35 -16.55 4.72 -4.93
CA ARG A 35 -15.21 4.82 -4.30
C ARG A 35 -15.17 6.01 -3.38
N ALA A 36 -14.43 5.89 -2.28
CA ALA A 36 -14.13 7.06 -1.46
C ALA A 36 -12.86 7.74 -2.02
N GLN A 37 -13.01 8.95 -2.54
CA GLN A 37 -11.90 9.84 -2.84
C GLN A 37 -11.51 10.62 -1.58
N VAL A 38 -10.22 10.76 -1.34
CA VAL A 38 -9.64 11.53 -0.26
C VAL A 38 -9.29 12.93 -0.78
N GLN A 39 -9.75 13.97 -0.09
CA GLN A 39 -9.47 15.35 -0.45
C GLN A 39 -8.85 16.12 0.71
N ASN A 40 -7.70 16.75 0.44
CA ASN A 40 -7.19 17.88 1.20
C ASN A 40 -6.40 18.78 0.24
N ALA A 41 -7.02 19.85 -0.28
CA ALA A 41 -6.42 20.69 -1.32
C ALA A 41 -5.09 21.35 -0.91
N SER A 42 -4.86 21.52 0.40
CA SER A 42 -3.60 22.03 0.95
C SER A 42 -2.49 20.98 1.05
N ARG A 43 -2.80 19.71 0.77
CA ARG A 43 -1.89 18.55 0.89
C ARG A 43 -1.95 17.72 -0.41
N PRO A 44 -1.27 18.16 -1.48
CA PRO A 44 -1.31 17.52 -2.80
C PRO A 44 -0.93 16.03 -2.78
N GLU A 45 -0.10 15.62 -1.82
CA GLU A 45 0.35 14.24 -1.66
C GLU A 45 -0.76 13.26 -1.27
N VAL A 46 -1.90 13.75 -0.74
CA VAL A 46 -3.08 12.93 -0.41
C VAL A 46 -4.34 13.36 -1.17
N HIS A 47 -4.37 14.57 -1.73
CA HIS A 47 -5.51 15.11 -2.45
C HIS A 47 -5.84 14.30 -3.71
N ASN A 48 -7.14 14.04 -3.92
CA ASN A 48 -7.70 13.29 -5.04
C ASN A 48 -7.19 11.85 -5.18
N LYS A 49 -6.57 11.28 -4.13
CA LYS A 49 -6.28 9.85 -4.05
C LYS A 49 -7.53 9.07 -3.65
N TYR A 50 -7.53 7.76 -3.88
CA TYR A 50 -8.67 6.91 -3.59
C TYR A 50 -8.36 5.90 -2.48
N MET A 51 -9.39 5.57 -1.72
CA MET A 51 -9.36 4.51 -0.71
C MET A 51 -9.26 3.12 -1.37
N ASN A 52 -8.27 2.35 -0.95
CA ASN A 52 -8.00 0.99 -1.37
C ASN A 52 -8.08 0.04 -0.16
N LEU A 53 -8.27 -1.25 -0.43
CA LEU A 53 -8.25 -2.32 0.57
C LEU A 53 -7.02 -3.19 0.42
N PHE A 54 -6.27 -3.36 1.50
CA PHE A 54 -5.16 -4.29 1.55
C PHE A 54 -5.48 -5.45 2.50
N GLU A 55 -5.17 -6.68 2.10
CA GLU A 55 -5.41 -7.86 2.94
C GLU A 55 -4.40 -7.92 4.09
N ALA A 56 -4.90 -7.93 5.33
CA ALA A 56 -4.09 -7.85 6.55
C ALA A 56 -4.00 -9.17 7.32
N GLY A 57 -4.54 -10.26 6.75
CA GLY A 57 -4.73 -11.53 7.45
C GLY A 57 -5.95 -11.53 8.38
N GLY A 58 -6.35 -12.71 8.86
CA GLY A 58 -7.45 -12.85 9.82
C GLY A 58 -8.84 -12.40 9.34
N GLY A 59 -9.01 -12.18 8.02
CA GLY A 59 -10.23 -11.61 7.43
C GLY A 59 -10.34 -10.08 7.51
N ASP A 60 -9.34 -9.41 8.08
CA ASP A 60 -9.27 -7.95 8.14
C ASP A 60 -8.77 -7.37 6.82
N ARG A 61 -9.20 -6.14 6.55
CA ARG A 61 -8.75 -5.34 5.41
C ARG A 61 -8.27 -4.00 5.94
N HIS A 62 -6.99 -3.71 5.75
CA HIS A 62 -6.47 -2.39 6.03
C HIS A 62 -6.95 -1.40 4.96
N LEU A 63 -7.24 -0.18 5.41
CA LEU A 63 -7.61 0.92 4.52
C LEU A 63 -6.36 1.75 4.25
N PHE A 64 -6.06 1.98 2.97
CA PHE A 64 -4.95 2.82 2.55
C PHE A 64 -5.34 3.76 1.41
N ILE A 65 -4.59 4.86 1.26
CA ILE A 65 -4.46 5.59 0.00
C ILE A 65 -3.03 5.46 -0.52
N GLY A 66 -2.86 5.40 -1.83
CA GLY A 66 -1.54 5.27 -2.45
C GLY A 66 -1.48 4.13 -3.46
N PRO A 67 -0.27 3.72 -3.90
CA PRO A 67 -0.10 2.67 -4.90
C PRO A 67 -0.46 1.27 -4.39
N VAL A 68 -0.75 1.13 -3.10
CA VAL A 68 -0.99 -0.16 -2.45
C VAL A 68 -2.48 -0.45 -2.27
N GLY A 69 -2.77 -1.74 -2.10
CA GLY A 69 -4.13 -2.24 -1.91
C GLY A 69 -4.92 -2.32 -3.21
N VAL A 70 -5.98 -3.13 -3.17
CA VAL A 70 -6.93 -3.29 -4.26
C VAL A 70 -7.85 -2.06 -4.29
N PRO A 71 -7.99 -1.39 -5.45
CA PRO A 71 -8.98 -0.34 -5.63
C PRO A 71 -10.38 -0.79 -5.24
N THR A 72 -11.04 -0.03 -4.38
CA THR A 72 -12.47 -0.23 -4.09
C THR A 72 -13.31 0.30 -5.24
N TYR A 73 -14.34 -0.42 -5.72
CA TYR A 73 -15.28 0.06 -6.75
C TYR A 73 -16.75 -0.25 -6.38
N ASP A 74 -16.97 -0.64 -5.14
CA ASP A 74 -18.14 -1.39 -4.71
C ASP A 74 -18.44 -1.11 -3.23
N LEU A 75 -17.93 0.03 -2.73
CA LEU A 75 -18.31 0.49 -1.41
C LEU A 75 -19.79 0.88 -1.40
N THR A 76 -20.45 0.60 -0.29
CA THR A 76 -21.79 1.09 -0.01
C THR A 76 -21.82 1.78 1.34
N LEU A 77 -22.83 2.61 1.56
CA LEU A 77 -23.09 3.20 2.87
C LEU A 77 -24.44 2.70 3.37
N VAL A 78 -24.43 2.01 4.51
CA VAL A 78 -25.64 1.47 5.13
C VAL A 78 -25.71 1.95 6.58
N ALA A 79 -26.75 2.69 6.91
CA ALA A 79 -26.95 3.31 8.23
C ALA A 79 -25.71 4.07 8.73
N GLY A 80 -25.06 4.81 7.82
CA GLY A 80 -23.85 5.60 8.11
C GLY A 80 -22.55 4.80 8.17
N VAL A 81 -22.57 3.49 7.94
CA VAL A 81 -21.36 2.65 7.96
C VAL A 81 -20.92 2.34 6.54
N ILE A 82 -19.63 2.53 6.24
CA ILE A 82 -19.05 2.15 4.94
C ILE A 82 -18.87 0.62 4.93
N ASN A 83 -19.37 -0.05 3.90
CA ASN A 83 -19.28 -1.50 3.74
C ASN A 83 -18.61 -1.86 2.42
N HIS A 84 -17.96 -3.01 2.37
CA HIS A 84 -17.48 -3.65 1.16
C HIS A 84 -18.10 -5.04 1.07
N VAL A 85 -19.23 -5.12 0.36
CA VAL A 85 -20.10 -6.30 0.35
C VAL A 85 -19.38 -7.57 -0.12
N PRO A 86 -18.55 -7.56 -1.19
CA PRO A 86 -17.93 -8.80 -1.66
C PRO A 86 -16.96 -9.44 -0.67
N ASN A 87 -16.39 -8.66 0.25
CA ASN A 87 -15.51 -9.17 1.31
C ASN A 87 -16.27 -9.35 2.65
N GLY A 88 -17.54 -8.94 2.74
CA GLY A 88 -18.30 -9.01 3.98
C GLY A 88 -17.74 -8.15 5.12
N VAL A 89 -16.97 -7.10 4.80
CA VAL A 89 -16.30 -6.24 5.78
C VAL A 89 -16.94 -4.86 5.85
N ARG A 90 -16.78 -4.20 7.01
CA ARG A 90 -17.31 -2.86 7.30
C ARG A 90 -16.28 -1.99 8.00
N ALA A 91 -16.35 -0.68 7.81
CA ALA A 91 -15.43 0.26 8.42
C ALA A 91 -15.62 0.32 9.95
N VAL A 92 -14.53 0.13 10.67
CA VAL A 92 -14.45 0.12 12.12
C VAL A 92 -13.27 0.97 12.57
N ILE A 93 -13.30 1.42 13.82
CA ILE A 93 -12.16 2.06 14.46
C ILE A 93 -11.78 1.20 15.67
N GLY A 94 -10.49 0.97 15.87
CA GLY A 94 -10.00 0.12 16.97
C GLY A 94 -8.66 -0.55 16.67
N GLY A 95 -8.29 -1.52 17.50
CA GLY A 95 -7.14 -2.42 17.31
C GLY A 95 -5.75 -1.80 17.55
N GLU A 96 -5.51 -0.57 17.10
CA GLU A 96 -4.18 0.04 17.13
C GLU A 96 -4.25 1.53 17.50
N TYR A 97 -4.14 1.81 18.80
CA TYR A 97 -4.01 3.16 19.36
C TYR A 97 -2.55 3.61 19.35
N SER A 98 -2.34 4.92 19.18
CA SER A 98 -1.02 5.54 19.17
C SER A 98 -0.88 6.52 20.33
N GLU A 99 0.05 6.24 21.24
CA GLU A 99 0.35 7.11 22.39
C GLU A 99 1.07 8.42 21.98
N ILE A 100 1.61 8.49 20.75
CA ILE A 100 2.39 9.66 20.28
C ILE A 100 1.46 10.78 19.83
N ASP A 101 0.48 10.44 19.00
CA ASP A 101 -0.44 11.40 18.36
C ASP A 101 -1.91 11.20 18.77
N HIS A 102 -2.18 10.29 19.71
CA HIS A 102 -3.53 9.96 20.21
C HIS A 102 -4.53 9.56 19.12
N THR A 103 -4.05 9.04 17.99
CA THR A 103 -4.92 8.53 16.94
C THR A 103 -5.28 7.06 17.19
N THR A 104 -6.34 6.57 16.52
CA THR A 104 -6.71 5.15 16.49
C THR A 104 -6.92 4.69 15.06
N LYS A 105 -6.57 3.44 14.73
CA LYS A 105 -6.68 2.92 13.36
C LYS A 105 -8.12 2.83 12.91
N MET A 106 -8.35 3.18 11.65
CA MET A 106 -9.58 2.84 10.94
C MET A 106 -9.26 1.75 9.92
N PHE A 107 -9.97 0.64 9.98
CA PHE A 107 -9.80 -0.51 9.08
C PHE A 107 -11.17 -1.11 8.76
N MET A 108 -11.21 -2.19 7.98
CA MET A 108 -12.45 -2.93 7.75
C MET A 108 -12.33 -4.38 8.21
N THR A 109 -13.41 -4.89 8.81
CA THR A 109 -13.49 -6.28 9.28
C THR A 109 -14.90 -6.82 9.24
N GLY A 110 -15.02 -8.15 9.21
CA GLY A 110 -16.26 -8.89 9.44
C GLY A 110 -16.59 -9.07 10.92
N ARG A 111 -15.62 -8.85 11.82
CA ARG A 111 -15.79 -8.96 13.28
C ARG A 111 -16.63 -7.82 13.86
N ASP A 112 -17.13 -8.01 15.08
CA ASP A 112 -17.99 -7.05 15.79
C ASP A 112 -17.22 -5.90 16.46
N ASP A 113 -16.22 -5.38 15.76
CA ASP A 113 -15.47 -4.20 16.18
C ASP A 113 -16.34 -2.93 16.08
N PRO A 114 -16.09 -1.90 16.92
CA PRO A 114 -16.86 -0.67 16.92
C PRO A 114 -16.88 0.06 15.56
N ARG A 115 -18.08 0.22 15.00
CA ARG A 115 -18.28 0.75 13.65
C ARG A 115 -17.96 2.23 13.57
N ALA A 116 -17.30 2.64 12.49
CA ALA A 116 -17.13 4.05 12.14
C ALA A 116 -18.42 4.58 11.49
N ILE A 117 -18.95 5.69 12.01
CA ILE A 117 -20.23 6.26 11.61
C ILE A 117 -20.02 7.58 10.87
N PHE A 118 -20.60 7.65 9.67
CA PHE A 118 -20.54 8.79 8.76
C PHE A 118 -21.95 9.29 8.42
N GLN A 119 -22.05 10.58 8.18
CA GLN A 119 -23.25 11.23 7.65
C GLN A 119 -22.92 11.85 6.29
N PRO A 120 -23.59 11.44 5.21
CA PRO A 120 -23.48 12.11 3.92
C PRO A 120 -23.94 13.56 4.02
N THR A 121 -23.16 14.47 3.44
CA THR A 121 -23.51 15.89 3.32
C THR A 121 -23.13 16.41 1.95
N TYR A 122 -23.93 17.32 1.39
CA TYR A 122 -23.53 18.05 0.21
C TYR A 122 -22.43 19.05 0.55
N ALA A 123 -21.43 19.16 -0.33
CA ALA A 123 -20.38 20.16 -0.25
C ALA A 123 -19.93 20.58 -1.65
N CYS A 124 -19.17 21.66 -1.73
CA CYS A 124 -18.54 22.10 -2.96
C CYS A 124 -17.12 21.58 -3.01
N ASN A 125 -16.71 21.07 -4.17
CA ASN A 125 -15.33 20.71 -4.42
C ASN A 125 -14.46 21.95 -4.24
N PRO A 126 -13.39 21.89 -3.42
CA PRO A 126 -12.59 23.06 -3.08
C PRO A 126 -11.75 23.61 -4.24
N VAL A 127 -11.70 22.89 -5.38
CA VAL A 127 -10.91 23.27 -6.56
C VAL A 127 -11.81 23.60 -7.75
N THR A 128 -12.84 22.79 -7.99
CA THR A 128 -13.69 22.91 -9.19
C THR A 128 -15.01 23.61 -8.94
N ASP A 129 -15.35 23.91 -7.69
CA ASP A 129 -16.69 24.37 -7.27
C ASP A 129 -17.83 23.44 -7.76
N GLY A 130 -17.53 22.19 -8.10
CA GLY A 130 -18.53 21.18 -8.43
C GLY A 130 -19.25 20.70 -7.17
N LEU A 131 -20.57 20.47 -7.27
CA LEU A 131 -21.32 19.83 -6.18
C LEU A 131 -20.83 18.40 -5.98
N GLN A 132 -20.53 18.02 -4.74
CA GLN A 132 -20.09 16.67 -4.36
C GLN A 132 -20.77 16.21 -3.06
N ILE A 133 -20.67 14.90 -2.76
CA ILE A 133 -21.14 14.31 -1.51
C ILE A 133 -19.92 13.97 -0.65
N GLU A 134 -19.85 14.56 0.54
CA GLU A 134 -18.86 14.24 1.55
C GLU A 134 -19.41 13.22 2.57
N LEU A 135 -18.59 12.26 2.98
CA LEU A 135 -18.85 11.39 4.12
C LEU A 135 -18.27 12.06 5.37
N ARG A 136 -19.08 12.89 6.04
CA ARG A 136 -18.68 13.54 7.29
C ARG A 136 -18.62 12.50 8.40
N PHE A 137 -17.46 12.33 9.02
CA PHE A 137 -17.34 11.51 10.23
C PHE A 137 -18.19 12.09 11.38
N VAL A 138 -18.94 11.23 12.06
CA VAL A 138 -19.81 11.60 13.20
C VAL A 138 -19.20 11.10 14.49
N THR A 139 -18.99 9.78 14.58
CA THR A 139 -18.50 9.08 15.77
C THR A 139 -18.11 7.65 15.39
N TRP A 140 -17.69 6.87 16.38
CA TRP A 140 -17.60 5.42 16.29
C TRP A 140 -18.33 4.78 17.48
N GLN A 141 -18.80 3.55 17.29
CA GLN A 141 -19.76 2.94 18.20
C GLN A 141 -19.27 2.95 19.67
N GLY A 142 -20.09 3.55 20.54
CA GLY A 142 -19.80 3.64 21.98
C GLY A 142 -18.93 4.83 22.41
N GLN A 143 -18.62 5.76 21.49
CA GLN A 143 -17.75 6.91 21.75
C GLN A 143 -18.53 8.23 21.57
N PRO A 144 -18.08 9.34 22.17
CA PRO A 144 -18.71 10.64 21.96
C PRO A 144 -18.61 11.08 20.49
N GLU A 145 -19.50 11.98 20.08
CA GLU A 145 -19.42 12.58 18.75
C GLU A 145 -18.19 13.48 18.59
N GLY A 146 -17.69 13.54 17.36
CA GLY A 146 -16.64 14.47 16.94
C GLY A 146 -15.32 13.79 16.60
N GLY A 147 -14.28 14.60 16.50
CA GLY A 147 -13.00 14.19 15.93
C GLY A 147 -13.04 14.25 14.40
N HIS A 148 -12.08 13.60 13.75
CA HIS A 148 -12.00 13.56 12.30
C HIS A 148 -11.22 12.33 11.83
N ILE A 149 -11.46 11.97 10.56
CA ILE A 149 -10.62 11.01 9.85
C ILE A 149 -9.41 11.74 9.27
N CYS A 150 -8.27 11.07 9.36
CA CYS A 150 -7.03 11.49 8.76
C CYS A 150 -6.36 10.30 8.08
N VAL A 151 -5.36 10.58 7.27
CA VAL A 151 -4.47 9.58 6.69
C VAL A 151 -3.06 9.85 7.20
N ARG A 152 -2.37 8.78 7.58
CA ARG A 152 -1.03 8.84 8.15
C ARG A 152 -0.07 8.11 7.24
N SER A 153 1.07 8.73 6.91
CA SER A 153 2.06 8.10 6.03
C SER A 153 2.47 6.74 6.56
N SER A 154 2.53 5.78 5.65
CA SER A 154 3.23 4.51 5.78
C SER A 154 4.59 4.63 5.12
N PHE A 155 5.43 3.62 5.27
CA PHE A 155 6.83 3.64 4.83
C PHE A 155 7.06 3.19 3.38
N ASP A 156 5.98 2.97 2.65
CA ASP A 156 5.90 2.52 1.25
C ASP A 156 5.27 3.62 0.35
N GLY A 157 5.15 4.85 0.85
CA GLY A 157 4.46 5.95 0.17
C GLY A 157 2.94 5.85 0.17
N SER A 158 2.37 4.80 0.78
CA SER A 158 0.94 4.75 1.10
C SER A 158 0.62 5.53 2.37
N HIS A 159 -0.66 5.74 2.66
CA HIS A 159 -1.10 6.30 3.92
C HIS A 159 -2.26 5.48 4.48
N GLU A 160 -2.17 5.07 5.74
CA GLU A 160 -3.23 4.36 6.44
C GLU A 160 -4.30 5.32 6.97
N PHE A 161 -5.55 4.85 7.06
CA PHE A 161 -6.61 5.65 7.67
C PHE A 161 -6.59 5.56 9.20
N ARG A 162 -6.80 6.73 9.81
CA ARG A 162 -6.77 6.93 11.25
C ARG A 162 -7.94 7.82 11.67
N TYR A 163 -8.34 7.71 12.92
CA TYR A 163 -9.23 8.61 13.63
C TYR A 163 -8.42 9.44 14.62
N SER A 164 -8.66 10.75 14.64
CA SER A 164 -8.15 11.66 15.67
C SER A 164 -9.31 12.21 16.51
N PRO A 165 -9.22 12.15 17.86
CA PRO A 165 -10.31 12.60 18.73
C PRO A 165 -10.54 14.12 18.71
N PRO A 166 -11.71 14.58 19.18
CA PRO A 166 -12.02 16.01 19.29
C PRO A 166 -10.97 16.76 20.10
N GLY A 167 -10.52 17.90 19.59
CA GLY A 167 -9.58 18.77 20.30
C GLY A 167 -8.15 18.23 20.43
N ASN A 168 -7.84 17.09 19.79
CA ASN A 168 -6.48 16.58 19.74
C ASN A 168 -5.53 17.59 19.09
N ARG A 169 -4.39 17.83 19.72
CA ARG A 169 -3.33 18.73 19.25
C ARG A 169 -1.97 18.05 19.16
N LEU A 170 -1.90 16.76 19.51
CA LEU A 170 -0.66 16.00 19.40
C LEU A 170 -0.44 15.61 17.94
N ILE A 171 0.83 15.65 17.54
CA ILE A 171 1.27 15.38 16.18
C ILE A 171 2.50 14.48 16.29
N ASP A 172 2.45 13.33 15.63
CA ASP A 172 3.66 12.59 15.31
C ASP A 172 4.34 13.32 14.14
N VAL A 173 5.46 13.97 14.40
CA VAL A 173 6.17 14.79 13.42
C VAL A 173 6.75 13.96 12.26
N ASN A 174 6.95 12.66 12.46
CA ASN A 174 7.47 11.76 11.44
C ASN A 174 6.33 11.10 10.64
N ARG A 175 5.15 10.97 11.24
CA ARG A 175 3.97 10.33 10.64
C ARG A 175 2.72 11.14 10.95
N GLU A 176 2.66 12.35 10.42
CA GLU A 176 1.54 13.25 10.65
C GLU A 176 0.22 12.60 10.22
N CYS A 177 -0.79 12.69 11.08
CA CYS A 177 -2.19 12.38 10.79
C CYS A 177 -2.78 13.56 9.99
N ILE A 178 -2.66 13.49 8.66
CA ILE A 178 -3.15 14.52 7.75
C ILE A 178 -4.67 14.45 7.69
N LYS A 179 -5.36 15.45 8.24
CA LYS A 179 -6.82 15.54 8.18
C LYS A 179 -7.29 15.49 6.72
N VAL A 180 -8.34 14.71 6.45
CA VAL A 180 -8.90 14.58 5.10
C VAL A 180 -10.41 14.62 5.09
N THR A 181 -10.95 15.01 3.95
CA THR A 181 -12.36 14.84 3.60
C THR A 181 -12.51 13.57 2.76
N LEU A 182 -13.53 12.76 3.05
CA LEU A 182 -13.91 11.62 2.21
C LEU A 182 -15.06 12.04 1.30
N VAL A 183 -14.90 11.86 -0.01
CA VAL A 183 -15.88 12.21 -1.03
C VAL A 183 -16.35 10.95 -1.73
N VAL A 184 -17.66 10.85 -1.93
CA VAL A 184 -18.31 9.76 -2.65
C VAL A 184 -18.13 9.98 -4.14
N MET A 185 -17.46 9.05 -4.80
CA MET A 185 -17.33 9.03 -6.26
C MET A 185 -18.13 7.85 -6.82
N PRO A 186 -19.30 8.09 -7.46
CA PRO A 186 -20.04 7.04 -8.13
C PRO A 186 -19.14 6.30 -9.12
N THR A 187 -19.24 4.98 -9.15
CA THR A 187 -18.38 4.16 -10.03
C THR A 187 -18.68 4.30 -11.51
N THR A 188 -19.88 4.77 -11.85
CA THR A 188 -20.26 5.18 -13.21
C THR A 188 -19.47 6.38 -13.73
N ASP A 189 -18.94 7.20 -12.82
CA ASP A 189 -18.24 8.44 -13.15
C ASP A 189 -16.73 8.19 -13.29
N LEU A 190 -16.30 6.94 -13.13
CA LEU A 190 -14.90 6.53 -13.22
C LEU A 190 -14.67 5.76 -14.52
N PRO A 191 -13.50 5.93 -15.16
CA PRO A 191 -13.12 5.08 -16.28
C PRO A 191 -13.12 3.60 -15.84
N PRO A 192 -13.55 2.66 -16.69
CA PRO A 192 -13.60 1.26 -16.31
C PRO A 192 -12.20 0.76 -15.92
N PRO A 193 -12.10 -0.17 -14.94
CA PRO A 193 -10.84 -0.77 -14.56
C PRO A 193 -10.21 -1.43 -15.80
N GLY A 194 -9.06 -0.92 -16.26
CA GLY A 194 -8.30 -1.53 -17.37
C GLY A 194 -8.25 -0.76 -18.69
N THR A 195 -8.79 0.46 -18.81
CA THR A 195 -8.61 1.28 -20.03
C THR A 195 -7.25 2.00 -20.07
N SER A 196 -6.17 1.23 -20.19
CA SER A 196 -4.88 1.73 -20.68
C SER A 196 -4.82 1.50 -22.19
N THR A 197 -4.66 2.58 -22.94
CA THR A 197 -4.51 2.61 -24.41
C THR A 197 -3.32 1.76 -24.83
N THR A 198 -3.57 0.51 -25.24
CA THR A 198 -2.55 -0.40 -25.73
C THR A 198 -2.55 -0.37 -27.26
N LEU A 199 -1.48 0.19 -27.84
CA LEU A 199 -1.16 -0.01 -29.25
C LEU A 199 -0.87 -1.50 -29.47
N SER A 200 -1.66 -2.10 -30.36
CA SER A 200 -1.55 -3.51 -30.73
C SER A 200 -0.27 -3.77 -31.51
N THR A 201 0.51 -4.77 -31.07
CA THR A 201 1.38 -5.52 -31.99
C THR A 201 1.12 -7.00 -31.78
N SER A 202 0.57 -7.62 -32.81
CA SER A 202 0.21 -9.01 -32.90
C SER A 202 1.44 -9.90 -33.07
N THR A 203 1.51 -11.01 -32.35
CA THR A 203 2.04 -12.25 -32.93
C THR A 203 1.42 -13.48 -32.27
N THR A 204 0.79 -14.27 -33.14
CA THR A 204 0.26 -15.61 -32.98
C THR A 204 1.27 -16.62 -32.45
N SER A 205 0.85 -17.58 -31.61
CA SER A 205 0.99 -19.02 -31.94
C SER A 205 0.24 -19.90 -30.94
N ALA A 206 -0.14 -21.08 -31.40
CA ALA A 206 -1.21 -21.92 -30.88
C ALA A 206 -0.78 -22.91 -29.79
N ARG A 207 -1.81 -23.33 -29.04
CA ARG A 207 -1.94 -24.55 -28.20
C ARG A 207 -1.47 -25.81 -28.96
N PRO A 208 -1.02 -26.87 -28.26
CA PRO A 208 -1.95 -27.97 -28.05
C PRO A 208 -1.90 -28.59 -26.63
N THR A 209 -3.05 -29.14 -26.24
CA THR A 209 -3.24 -30.05 -25.10
C THR A 209 -2.70 -31.44 -25.39
N SER A 210 -2.21 -32.13 -24.36
CA SER A 210 -2.19 -33.60 -24.32
C SER A 210 -2.37 -34.12 -22.89
N THR A 211 -3.25 -35.12 -22.79
CA THR A 211 -3.64 -35.91 -21.63
C THR A 211 -2.90 -37.26 -21.67
N SER A 212 -2.34 -37.73 -20.55
CA SER A 212 -2.07 -39.16 -20.22
C SER A 212 -1.16 -39.21 -18.97
N SER A 213 -1.65 -39.63 -17.80
CA SER A 213 -1.87 -41.00 -17.30
C SER A 213 -0.59 -41.68 -16.78
N SER A 214 -0.73 -42.15 -15.54
CA SER A 214 0.22 -42.76 -14.62
C SER A 214 0.85 -44.07 -15.09
N THR A 215 2.14 -44.25 -14.85
CA THR A 215 2.73 -45.58 -14.61
C THR A 215 3.90 -45.44 -13.64
N ALA A 216 3.82 -46.19 -12.54
CA ALA A 216 4.86 -46.31 -11.54
C ALA A 216 5.99 -47.21 -12.05
N THR A 217 7.24 -46.83 -11.79
CA THR A 217 8.37 -47.76 -11.80
C THR A 217 9.31 -47.38 -10.67
N SER A 218 9.50 -48.33 -9.78
CA SER A 218 10.31 -48.26 -8.57
C SER A 218 11.80 -48.43 -8.87
N THR A 219 12.61 -48.21 -7.81
CA THR A 219 14.06 -48.43 -7.65
C THR A 219 14.92 -47.30 -8.22
N SER A 220 15.82 -46.65 -7.48
CA SER A 220 16.53 -47.01 -6.25
C SER A 220 16.95 -45.74 -5.50
N THR A 221 16.86 -45.78 -4.17
CA THR A 221 17.33 -44.75 -3.24
C THR A 221 18.85 -44.56 -3.31
N PRO A 222 19.34 -43.32 -3.49
CA PRO A 222 20.53 -42.86 -2.82
C PRO A 222 20.14 -41.98 -1.62
N THR A 223 20.83 -42.24 -0.53
CA THR A 223 20.78 -41.57 0.76
C THR A 223 20.98 -40.06 0.64
N GLY A 224 20.07 -39.28 1.22
CA GLY A 224 20.21 -37.84 1.48
C GLY A 224 19.78 -36.93 0.34
N LEU A 225 18.47 -36.63 0.26
CA LEU A 225 17.98 -35.50 -0.51
C LEU A 225 18.51 -34.22 0.15
N PRO A 226 19.18 -33.28 -0.55
CA PRO A 226 19.40 -31.96 -0.01
C PRO A 226 18.02 -31.33 0.21
N THR A 227 17.76 -30.86 1.43
CA THR A 227 16.64 -29.94 1.69
C THR A 227 16.70 -28.84 0.62
N PRO A 228 15.60 -28.52 -0.07
CA PRO A 228 15.59 -27.42 -1.02
C PRO A 228 16.17 -26.17 -0.33
N ALA A 229 17.14 -25.53 -0.96
CA ALA A 229 17.68 -24.28 -0.44
C ALA A 229 16.51 -23.29 -0.33
N PRO A 230 16.35 -22.56 0.78
CA PRO A 230 15.19 -21.68 1.00
C PRO A 230 15.29 -20.37 0.21
N PHE A 231 16.07 -20.36 -0.88
CA PHE A 231 16.29 -19.24 -1.77
C PHE A 231 16.31 -19.71 -3.23
N THR A 232 16.10 -18.79 -4.16
CA THR A 232 16.14 -19.07 -5.60
C THR A 232 17.56 -18.82 -6.12
N ASP A 233 18.15 -19.79 -6.82
CA ASP A 233 19.47 -19.58 -7.43
C ASP A 233 19.36 -18.71 -8.68
N LEU A 234 20.00 -17.53 -8.65
CA LEU A 234 20.00 -16.54 -9.73
C LEU A 234 21.41 -16.25 -10.27
N THR A 235 22.39 -17.11 -9.97
CA THR A 235 23.78 -16.91 -10.37
C THR A 235 23.95 -16.86 -11.89
N ASP A 236 23.11 -17.59 -12.65
CA ASP A 236 23.03 -17.52 -14.12
C ASP A 236 22.57 -16.14 -14.65
N LEU A 237 21.91 -15.33 -13.81
CA LEU A 237 21.54 -13.94 -14.11
C LEU A 237 22.59 -12.94 -13.61
N GLY A 238 23.72 -13.41 -13.09
CA GLY A 238 24.79 -12.57 -12.55
C GLY A 238 24.48 -12.00 -11.16
N PHE A 239 23.56 -12.60 -10.42
CA PHE A 239 23.23 -12.20 -9.05
C PHE A 239 23.35 -13.38 -8.10
N ARG A 240 24.10 -13.22 -7.01
CA ARG A 240 24.20 -14.21 -5.93
C ARG A 240 23.23 -13.88 -4.81
N PHE A 241 22.63 -14.89 -4.21
CA PHE A 241 21.89 -14.76 -2.96
C PHE A 241 22.87 -14.54 -1.81
N VAL A 242 22.71 -13.43 -1.07
CA VAL A 242 23.58 -13.08 0.05
C VAL A 242 22.95 -13.38 1.41
N GLY A 243 21.63 -13.60 1.45
CA GLY A 243 20.93 -14.00 2.66
C GLY A 243 19.65 -13.22 2.92
N CYS A 244 19.07 -13.49 4.07
CA CYS A 244 17.87 -12.82 4.53
C CYS A 244 18.25 -11.61 5.38
N ALA A 245 18.15 -10.41 4.80
CA ALA A 245 18.60 -9.17 5.40
C ALA A 245 17.48 -8.49 6.21
N PRO A 246 17.73 -8.01 7.43
CA PRO A 246 16.70 -7.36 8.23
C PRO A 246 16.35 -5.98 7.68
N GLU A 247 15.07 -5.72 7.51
CA GLU A 247 14.49 -4.43 7.18
C GLU A 247 14.29 -3.61 8.47
N GLU A 248 15.36 -3.44 9.25
CA GLU A 248 15.25 -2.80 10.55
C GLU A 248 15.05 -1.29 10.40
N ARG A 249 13.85 -0.82 10.70
CA ARG A 249 13.40 0.57 10.48
C ARG A 249 13.93 1.57 11.51
N TRP A 250 14.69 1.10 12.51
CA TRP A 250 15.12 1.87 13.67
C TRP A 250 16.59 1.66 14.01
N THR A 251 17.47 1.71 13.01
CA THR A 251 18.93 1.71 13.21
C THR A 251 19.47 3.15 13.19
N ASP A 252 20.65 3.33 13.76
CA ASP A 252 21.37 4.60 13.82
C ASP A 252 22.12 4.96 12.53
N ASP A 253 21.97 4.16 11.47
CA ASP A 253 22.63 4.34 10.17
C ASP A 253 21.90 5.33 9.22
N GLY A 254 20.75 5.85 9.63
CA GLY A 254 20.05 6.95 8.96
C GLY A 254 19.23 6.58 7.72
N ALA A 255 19.31 5.34 7.22
CA ALA A 255 18.40 4.85 6.18
C ALA A 255 17.16 4.21 6.82
N PHE A 256 15.98 4.39 6.23
CA PHE A 256 14.75 3.79 6.75
C PHE A 256 14.55 2.32 6.30
N ARG A 257 15.15 1.98 5.16
CA ARG A 257 15.04 0.68 4.48
C ARG A 257 16.44 0.14 4.22
N THR A 258 16.55 -1.18 4.10
CA THR A 258 17.82 -1.83 3.73
C THR A 258 18.30 -1.40 2.35
N LEU A 259 17.35 -1.29 1.41
CA LEU A 259 17.56 -0.88 0.03
C LEU A 259 16.61 0.30 -0.29
N PRO A 260 17.08 1.55 -0.16
CA PRO A 260 16.19 2.72 -0.16
C PRO A 260 15.97 3.37 -1.54
N ASP A 261 16.62 2.90 -2.61
CA ASP A 261 16.80 3.71 -3.82
C ASP A 261 15.67 3.57 -4.85
N ALA A 262 15.29 2.34 -5.23
CA ALA A 262 14.17 2.11 -6.14
C ALA A 262 13.33 0.93 -5.69
N THR A 263 12.05 0.96 -6.02
CA THR A 263 11.11 -0.10 -5.64
C THR A 263 10.03 -0.31 -6.70
N GLU A 264 9.53 -1.54 -6.78
CA GLU A 264 8.26 -1.85 -7.41
C GLU A 264 7.47 -2.88 -6.59
N SER A 265 6.17 -2.99 -6.87
CA SER A 265 5.35 -4.08 -6.34
C SER A 265 4.53 -4.69 -7.47
N SER A 266 4.44 -6.01 -7.53
CA SER A 266 3.76 -6.73 -8.60
C SER A 266 3.02 -7.94 -8.06
N ASP A 267 1.86 -8.27 -8.63
CA ASP A 267 1.19 -9.56 -8.35
C ASP A 267 1.86 -10.72 -9.11
N ASP A 268 2.76 -10.41 -10.06
CA ASP A 268 3.60 -11.37 -10.77
C ASP A 268 5.06 -11.32 -10.23
N MET A 269 5.25 -10.98 -8.95
CA MET A 269 6.60 -10.83 -8.40
C MET A 269 7.31 -12.18 -8.29
N THR A 270 8.56 -12.24 -8.74
CA THR A 270 9.50 -13.34 -8.53
C THR A 270 10.88 -12.77 -8.19
N ASN A 271 11.78 -13.59 -7.65
CA ASN A 271 13.16 -13.14 -7.40
C ASN A 271 13.85 -12.71 -8.71
N GLN A 272 13.61 -13.43 -9.81
CA GLN A 272 14.13 -13.09 -11.15
C GLN A 272 13.63 -11.72 -11.61
N ARG A 273 12.33 -11.44 -11.42
CA ARG A 273 11.73 -10.16 -11.81
C ARG A 273 12.34 -9.01 -11.03
N CYS A 274 12.52 -9.19 -9.72
CA CYS A 274 13.12 -8.15 -8.89
C CYS A 274 14.56 -7.86 -9.29
N VAL A 275 15.37 -8.90 -9.46
CA VAL A 275 16.74 -8.76 -9.94
C VAL A 275 16.79 -8.06 -11.30
N ALA A 276 15.94 -8.45 -12.25
CA ALA A 276 15.89 -7.80 -13.57
C ALA A 276 15.52 -6.31 -13.46
N PHE A 277 14.51 -5.97 -12.66
CA PHE A 277 14.07 -4.59 -12.42
C PHE A 277 15.21 -3.71 -11.86
N CYS A 278 15.95 -4.23 -10.86
CA CYS A 278 17.08 -3.51 -10.27
C CYS A 278 18.28 -3.44 -11.21
N ALA A 279 18.59 -4.53 -11.93
CA ALA A 279 19.70 -4.61 -12.87
C ALA A 279 19.51 -3.63 -14.05
N GLU A 280 18.31 -3.53 -14.61
CA GLU A 280 17.98 -2.56 -15.68
C GLU A 280 18.23 -1.11 -15.27
N ARG A 281 18.18 -0.83 -13.96
CA ARG A 281 18.42 0.50 -13.38
C ARG A 281 19.85 0.69 -12.89
N GLY A 282 20.68 -0.33 -13.00
CA GLY A 282 22.11 -0.27 -12.67
C GLY A 282 22.46 -0.58 -11.22
N PHE A 283 21.49 -0.91 -10.37
CA PHE A 283 21.72 -1.12 -8.93
C PHE A 283 22.54 -2.39 -8.63
N ARG A 284 23.35 -2.32 -7.58
CA ARG A 284 24.16 -3.46 -7.09
C ARG A 284 23.34 -4.52 -6.37
N TYR A 285 22.32 -4.13 -5.62
CA TYR A 285 21.51 -5.03 -4.80
C TYR A 285 20.05 -5.04 -5.24
N ALA A 286 19.43 -6.21 -5.11
CA ALA A 286 18.01 -6.43 -5.29
C ALA A 286 17.49 -7.26 -4.11
N GLY A 287 16.33 -6.93 -3.57
CA GLY A 287 15.74 -7.66 -2.46
C GLY A 287 14.24 -7.73 -2.58
N THR A 288 13.66 -8.91 -2.49
CA THR A 288 12.21 -9.05 -2.41
C THR A 288 11.75 -9.02 -0.96
N GLU A 289 10.69 -8.26 -0.67
CA GLU A 289 10.00 -8.23 0.62
C GLU A 289 8.55 -8.67 0.45
N TRP A 290 7.96 -9.23 1.51
CA TRP A 290 6.52 -9.37 1.65
C TRP A 290 5.81 -9.96 0.42
N ARG A 291 6.40 -10.99 -0.19
CA ARG A 291 5.87 -11.77 -1.34
C ARG A 291 5.84 -11.04 -2.69
N ARG A 292 5.69 -9.72 -2.68
CA ARG A 292 5.28 -8.95 -3.86
C ARG A 292 6.13 -7.71 -4.11
N GLU A 293 6.94 -7.32 -3.15
CA GLU A 293 7.71 -6.09 -3.18
C GLU A 293 9.11 -6.41 -3.68
N CYS A 294 9.66 -5.48 -4.45
CA CYS A 294 11.05 -5.49 -4.88
C CYS A 294 11.68 -4.17 -4.46
N TRP A 295 12.88 -4.26 -3.92
CA TRP A 295 13.67 -3.15 -3.43
C TRP A 295 15.06 -3.21 -4.06
N CYS A 296 15.58 -2.06 -4.46
CA CYS A 296 16.88 -1.91 -5.07
C CYS A 296 17.71 -0.90 -4.30
N GLY A 297 19.01 -1.11 -4.29
CA GLY A 297 19.95 -0.10 -3.83
C GLY A 297 21.39 -0.45 -4.13
N ASP A 298 22.28 0.51 -3.90
CA ASP A 298 23.71 0.31 -4.16
C ASP A 298 24.51 -0.06 -2.91
N GLU A 299 23.95 0.15 -1.73
CA GLU A 299 24.61 -0.10 -0.45
C GLU A 299 23.67 -0.80 0.53
N VAL A 300 24.25 -1.65 1.39
CA VAL A 300 23.56 -2.21 2.56
C VAL A 300 24.44 -1.93 3.76
N ALA A 301 23.87 -1.21 4.74
CA ALA A 301 24.54 -0.85 5.98
C ALA A 301 25.05 -2.10 6.73
N PRO A 302 26.20 -2.05 7.43
CA PRO A 302 26.73 -3.20 8.16
C PRO A 302 25.74 -3.82 9.16
N THR A 303 24.92 -2.98 9.80
CA THR A 303 23.82 -3.33 10.72
C THR A 303 22.71 -4.15 10.06
N ARG A 304 22.57 -4.08 8.73
CA ARG A 304 21.53 -4.76 7.95
C ARG A 304 22.07 -5.82 7.01
N ARG A 305 23.36 -6.16 7.10
CA ARG A 305 23.90 -7.30 6.36
C ARG A 305 23.28 -8.59 6.91
N PRO A 306 22.83 -9.51 6.05
CA PRO A 306 22.31 -10.79 6.50
C PRO A 306 23.41 -11.57 7.25
N ALA A 307 23.02 -12.28 8.31
CA ALA A 307 23.93 -13.24 8.91
C ALA A 307 23.89 -14.55 8.10
N THR A 308 25.02 -15.24 8.00
CA THR A 308 25.13 -16.53 7.31
C THR A 308 24.73 -17.70 8.21
N THR A 309 23.68 -17.52 9.02
CA THR A 309 23.14 -18.55 9.94
C THR A 309 21.80 -19.07 9.45
N LEU A 310 21.46 -20.32 9.79
CA LEU A 310 20.14 -20.89 9.49
C LEU A 310 18.99 -20.11 10.14
N GLU A 311 19.23 -19.48 11.30
CA GLU A 311 18.22 -18.64 11.97
C GLU A 311 17.91 -17.37 11.18
N SER A 312 18.94 -16.72 10.61
CA SER A 312 18.74 -15.56 9.74
C SER A 312 17.97 -15.97 8.50
N LEU A 313 18.36 -17.09 7.88
CA LEU A 313 17.75 -17.61 6.67
C LEU A 313 16.26 -17.92 6.84
N ALA A 314 15.87 -18.47 8.00
CA ALA A 314 14.49 -18.80 8.34
C ALA A 314 13.54 -17.59 8.32
N ARG A 315 14.06 -16.37 8.47
CA ARG A 315 13.23 -15.14 8.44
C ARG A 315 12.62 -14.86 7.06
N CYS A 316 13.19 -15.43 6.01
CA CYS A 316 12.67 -15.37 4.64
C CYS A 316 12.01 -16.69 4.21
N ASP A 317 12.01 -17.72 5.07
CA ASP A 317 11.45 -19.06 4.80
C ASP A 317 10.19 -19.33 5.66
N ASP A 318 9.44 -18.28 5.99
CA ASP A 318 8.25 -18.35 6.86
C ASP A 318 6.94 -18.32 6.05
N GLY A 319 6.97 -18.89 4.85
CA GLY A 319 5.80 -19.00 3.97
C GLY A 319 5.47 -17.73 3.18
N TYR A 320 6.37 -16.76 3.10
CA TYR A 320 6.29 -15.55 2.27
C TYR A 320 6.61 -15.83 0.79
N LEU A 321 5.84 -16.76 0.23
CA LEU A 321 5.97 -17.19 -1.15
C LEU A 321 5.71 -16.06 -2.13
N CYS A 322 6.53 -15.97 -3.17
CA CYS A 322 6.42 -14.98 -4.23
C CYS A 322 5.04 -15.04 -4.91
N THR A 323 4.46 -13.89 -5.19
CA THR A 323 3.12 -13.80 -5.81
C THR A 323 3.08 -14.33 -7.23
N GLY A 324 4.16 -14.16 -8.00
CA GLY A 324 4.29 -14.66 -9.37
C GLY A 324 4.85 -16.08 -9.48
N ASP A 325 5.43 -16.63 -8.41
CA ASP A 325 5.90 -18.02 -8.36
C ASP A 325 5.90 -18.56 -6.92
N PRO A 326 4.85 -19.27 -6.50
CA PRO A 326 4.74 -19.82 -5.16
C PRO A 326 5.79 -20.90 -4.81
N ALA A 327 6.66 -21.30 -5.73
CA ALA A 327 7.80 -22.17 -5.42
C ALA A 327 9.01 -21.42 -4.85
N GLN A 328 8.96 -20.09 -4.83
CA GLN A 328 10.04 -19.23 -4.39
C GLN A 328 9.67 -18.44 -3.13
N ASN A 329 10.63 -18.20 -2.25
CA ASN A 329 10.51 -17.30 -1.11
C ASN A 329 10.85 -15.86 -1.52
N CYS A 330 9.99 -14.90 -1.19
CA CYS A 330 10.14 -13.47 -1.51
C CYS A 330 10.15 -12.61 -0.23
N GLY A 331 11.17 -12.78 0.60
CA GLY A 331 11.38 -12.02 1.84
C GLY A 331 10.54 -12.52 3.01
N GLY A 332 10.30 -11.63 3.98
CA GLY A 332 9.55 -11.88 5.21
C GLY A 332 8.93 -10.61 5.78
N ASP A 333 8.36 -10.70 6.99
CA ASP A 333 7.90 -9.53 7.75
C ASP A 333 9.09 -8.68 8.21
N ALA A 334 9.40 -7.60 7.48
CA ALA A 334 10.61 -6.81 7.68
C ALA A 334 11.91 -7.59 7.44
N TRP A 335 11.93 -8.46 6.42
CA TRP A 335 13.15 -9.13 5.95
C TRP A 335 13.20 -9.26 4.42
N LEU A 336 14.36 -9.01 3.82
CA LEU A 336 14.60 -9.11 2.39
C LEU A 336 15.31 -10.41 2.03
N SER A 337 14.77 -11.15 1.05
CA SER A 337 15.58 -12.12 0.30
C SER A 337 16.56 -11.32 -0.57
N LEU A 338 17.79 -11.11 -0.08
CA LEU A 338 18.74 -10.17 -0.66
C LEU A 338 19.66 -10.86 -1.66
N TYR A 339 19.81 -10.23 -2.82
CA TYR A 339 20.70 -10.61 -3.91
C TYR A 339 21.67 -9.48 -4.22
N GLU A 340 22.88 -9.86 -4.61
CA GLU A 340 23.96 -8.94 -5.00
C GLU A 340 24.45 -9.26 -6.41
N ARG A 341 24.64 -8.22 -7.22
CA ARG A 341 25.26 -8.33 -8.53
C ARG A 341 26.70 -8.82 -8.39
N CYS A 342 27.03 -9.91 -9.07
CA CYS A 342 28.37 -10.44 -9.14
C CYS A 342 29.27 -9.51 -9.96
N GLU A 343 30.53 -9.37 -9.55
CA GLU A 343 31.49 -8.55 -10.28
C GLU A 343 32.00 -9.27 -11.54
N GLU A 344 32.26 -8.49 -12.58
CA GLU A 344 32.62 -9.03 -13.89
C GLU A 344 34.00 -9.71 -13.81
N GLY A 345 34.04 -11.03 -14.03
CA GLY A 345 35.28 -11.83 -13.95
C GLY A 345 35.48 -12.59 -12.63
N GLU A 346 34.56 -12.49 -11.67
CA GLU A 346 34.54 -13.32 -10.45
C GLU A 346 33.52 -14.47 -10.56
N ALA A 347 33.72 -15.50 -9.75
CA ALA A 347 32.74 -16.58 -9.62
C ALA A 347 31.47 -16.05 -8.93
N CYS A 348 30.31 -16.30 -9.52
CA CYS A 348 29.03 -15.91 -8.97
C CYS A 348 28.45 -17.08 -8.17
N GLU A 349 28.69 -17.08 -6.86
CA GLU A 349 28.30 -18.16 -5.95
C GLU A 349 27.39 -17.61 -4.84
N ASN A 350 26.34 -18.36 -4.49
CA ASN A 350 25.45 -18.02 -3.39
C ASN A 350 26.14 -18.22 -2.04
N GLU A 351 25.76 -17.42 -1.04
CA GLU A 351 26.27 -17.57 0.33
C GLU A 351 25.89 -18.92 0.93
N VAL A 352 26.78 -19.44 1.79
CA VAL A 352 26.59 -20.72 2.49
C VAL A 352 26.16 -20.43 3.93
N PHE A 353 25.06 -21.05 4.35
CA PHE A 353 24.47 -20.85 5.68
C PHE A 353 24.77 -22.06 6.57
N THR A 354 25.28 -21.80 7.77
CA THR A 354 25.69 -22.85 8.73
C THR A 354 25.06 -22.69 10.10
#